data_AF-A0A7S1XH51-F1
#
_entry.id   AF-A0A7S1XH51-F1
#
_cell.length_a   1.000
_cell.length_b   1.000
_cell.length_c   1.000
_cell.angle_alpha   90.00
_cell.angle_beta   90.00
_cell.angle_gamma   90.00
#
_symmetry.space_group_name_H-M   'P 1'
#
loop_
_entity.id
_entity.type
_entity.pdbx_description
1 polymer ?
#
loop_
_entity_poly.entity_id
_entity_poly.type
_entity_poly.pdbx_seq_one_letter_code
_entity_poly.pdbx_strand_id
1 'polypeptide(L)'
;MAAFIVGHFGEVGFHSGGRKVVRKYVCQMVTKGFPPSVVVLRDHEQAPGVVVYVIGCVHGSDSSRRDVELTFEEISGLNQRVASVVMELCQPRLNWIRRKGGQPRKLVWPWQRWSMALEQQRGMVGPAVVSALISVLQDFVQALAMGRGEQGVEFREGVHQAKKYGARLVPGDQSQDATIRHLYEAFNVVSNIQRLPDDVERFLRNLKWPRERVSFVRVLLRRSSLLDLFRVMASGFLLSALTVPLALALDSINRIPTFSVTSSDPRVASFVPPGVMDSLQLVIVGFTFSWMLRFLNALIYERDELLFHSIVREVSFETFSCHRSEQECAIVAICGLNHVNGIARLWESQWKLLHILNEKVLEDKGGTDDA
;
A
#
# COMPACT_ATOMS: atom_id res chain seq x y z
N MET A 1 -39.69 -19.67 -18.37
CA MET A 1 -38.45 -20.43 -18.07
C MET A 1 -37.42 -19.41 -17.62
N ALA A 2 -36.82 -19.63 -16.45
CA ALA A 2 -36.01 -18.70 -15.64
C ALA A 2 -36.80 -17.62 -14.88
N ALA A 3 -37.10 -17.93 -13.60
CA ALA A 3 -37.73 -17.08 -12.62
C ALA A 3 -36.69 -16.15 -11.96
N PHE A 4 -37.10 -14.89 -11.76
CA PHE A 4 -36.48 -13.91 -10.89
C PHE A 4 -36.55 -14.39 -9.43
N ILE A 5 -35.41 -14.44 -8.74
CA ILE A 5 -35.36 -14.45 -7.28
C ILE A 5 -34.76 -13.11 -6.85
N VAL A 6 -35.65 -12.19 -6.49
CA VAL A 6 -35.32 -10.98 -5.72
C VAL A 6 -35.39 -11.40 -4.25
N GLY A 7 -34.22 -11.57 -3.62
CA GLY A 7 -34.10 -11.79 -2.19
C GLY A 7 -34.21 -10.46 -1.44
N HIS A 8 -35.41 -10.15 -0.94
CA HIS A 8 -35.64 -9.22 0.15
C HIS A 8 -34.85 -9.68 1.39
N PHE A 9 -33.82 -8.92 1.80
CA PHE A 9 -33.31 -9.02 3.17
C PHE A 9 -34.21 -8.16 4.06
N GLY A 10 -35.16 -8.83 4.70
CA GLY A 10 -35.98 -8.24 5.75
C GLY A 10 -35.12 -7.87 6.96
N GLU A 11 -35.41 -6.71 7.53
CA GLU A 11 -34.97 -6.34 8.87
C GLU A 11 -35.52 -7.36 9.87
N VAL A 12 -34.66 -8.24 10.38
CA VAL A 12 -34.98 -9.04 11.56
C VAL A 12 -34.74 -8.15 12.78
N GLY A 13 -35.79 -7.46 13.20
CA GLY A 13 -35.85 -6.75 14.46
C GLY A 13 -35.87 -7.74 15.63
N PHE A 14 -34.71 -7.99 16.23
CA PHE A 14 -34.65 -8.57 17.58
C PHE A 14 -34.80 -7.43 18.61
N HIS A 15 -36.04 -7.24 19.08
CA HIS A 15 -36.32 -6.56 20.34
C HIS A 15 -36.16 -7.56 21.49
N SER A 16 -34.99 -7.56 22.10
CA SER A 16 -34.81 -8.05 23.47
C SER A 16 -33.99 -7.01 24.22
N GLY A 17 -34.55 -6.48 25.30
CA GLY A 17 -33.94 -5.45 26.15
C GLY A 17 -32.53 -5.84 26.59
N GLY A 18 -31.54 -5.33 25.88
CA GLY A 18 -30.13 -5.47 26.20
C GLY A 18 -29.51 -4.11 26.04
N ARG A 19 -28.84 -3.63 27.09
CA ARG A 19 -28.00 -2.42 27.03
C ARG A 19 -27.19 -2.50 25.75
N LYS A 20 -27.22 -1.45 24.92
CA LYS A 20 -26.21 -1.26 23.87
C LYS A 20 -24.86 -1.19 24.58
N VAL A 21 -24.23 -2.35 24.80
CA VAL A 21 -22.82 -2.43 25.12
C VAL A 21 -22.14 -2.01 23.83
N VAL A 22 -21.86 -0.71 23.72
CA VAL A 22 -20.92 -0.18 22.74
C VAL A 22 -19.59 -0.84 23.12
N ARG A 23 -19.35 -2.05 22.58
CA ARG A 23 -18.12 -2.81 22.83
C ARG A 23 -16.97 -1.96 22.33
N LYS A 24 -16.19 -1.45 23.28
CA LYS A 24 -15.11 -0.52 23.05
C LYS A 24 -13.94 -1.33 22.51
N TYR A 25 -13.80 -1.39 21.18
CA TYR A 25 -12.57 -1.86 20.54
C TYR A 25 -11.45 -0.92 20.99
N VAL A 26 -10.63 -1.39 21.92
CA VAL A 26 -9.46 -0.63 22.34
C VAL A 26 -8.34 -0.97 21.35
N CYS A 27 -8.39 -0.38 20.15
CA CYS A 27 -7.11 -0.03 19.54
C CYS A 27 -6.52 1.06 20.43
N GLN A 28 -5.65 0.64 21.34
CA GLN A 28 -5.01 1.53 22.28
C GLN A 28 -4.13 2.49 21.49
N MET A 29 -4.57 3.75 21.40
CA MET A 29 -3.80 4.82 20.80
C MET A 29 -2.59 5.07 21.69
N VAL A 30 -1.39 4.84 21.11
CA VAL A 30 -0.10 5.25 21.65
C VAL A 30 0.13 4.70 23.06
N THR A 31 0.57 3.44 23.13
CA THR A 31 1.22 2.93 24.34
C THR A 31 2.45 3.81 24.62
N LYS A 32 2.50 4.43 25.81
CA LYS A 32 3.71 5.09 26.30
C LYS A 32 4.88 4.10 26.12
N GLY A 33 5.92 4.51 25.39
CA GLY A 33 7.10 3.67 25.08
C GLY A 33 7.34 3.49 23.58
N PHE A 34 6.28 3.39 22.76
CA PHE A 34 6.47 3.11 21.33
C PHE A 34 6.67 4.37 20.48
N PRO A 35 7.36 4.27 19.34
CA PRO A 35 7.44 5.36 18.38
C PRO A 35 6.05 5.80 17.86
N PRO A 36 5.87 7.09 17.50
CA PRO A 36 4.61 7.65 17.02
C PRO A 36 4.21 7.14 15.63
N SER A 37 5.10 6.43 14.95
CA SER A 37 4.86 5.71 13.70
C SER A 37 4.21 4.34 13.91
N VAL A 38 4.05 3.90 15.16
CA VAL A 38 3.53 2.57 15.51
C VAL A 38 2.07 2.63 15.94
N VAL A 39 1.26 1.72 15.41
CA VAL A 39 -0.08 1.41 15.90
C VAL A 39 -0.08 0.03 16.52
N VAL A 40 -0.69 -0.10 17.70
CA VAL A 40 -0.92 -1.38 18.35
C VAL A 40 -2.37 -1.79 18.13
N LEU A 41 -2.58 -2.96 17.54
CA LEU A 41 -3.89 -3.57 17.31
C LEU A 41 -4.01 -4.80 18.22
N ARG A 42 -5.11 -4.87 18.98
CA ARG A 42 -5.45 -5.97 19.88
C ARG A 42 -6.91 -6.34 19.67
N ASP A 43 -7.20 -7.63 19.65
CA ASP A 43 -8.57 -8.15 19.81
C ASP A 43 -8.57 -9.21 20.91
N HIS A 44 -9.04 -8.83 22.09
CA HIS A 44 -9.09 -9.70 23.26
C HIS A 44 -10.18 -10.78 23.17
N GLU A 45 -11.18 -10.60 22.30
CA GLU A 45 -12.27 -11.57 22.13
C GLU A 45 -11.89 -12.63 21.10
N GLN A 46 -11.38 -12.22 19.93
CA GLN A 46 -11.18 -13.11 18.78
C GLN A 46 -9.74 -13.63 18.65
N ALA A 47 -8.75 -12.91 19.19
CA ALA A 47 -7.35 -13.31 19.14
C ALA A 47 -6.68 -13.15 20.52
N PRO A 48 -7.16 -13.86 21.55
CA PRO A 48 -6.61 -13.75 22.89
C PRO A 48 -5.13 -14.09 22.90
N GLY A 49 -4.33 -13.24 23.55
CA GLY A 49 -2.88 -13.39 23.66
C GLY A 49 -2.08 -13.00 22.42
N VAL A 50 -2.70 -12.51 21.34
CA VAL A 50 -1.98 -11.99 20.16
C VAL A 50 -2.07 -10.47 20.08
N VAL A 51 -0.93 -9.82 19.88
CA VAL A 51 -0.80 -8.36 19.74
C VAL A 51 -0.12 -8.05 18.42
N VAL A 52 -0.71 -7.15 17.64
CA VAL A 52 -0.15 -6.72 16.36
C VAL A 52 0.44 -5.31 16.50
N TYR A 53 1.70 -5.16 16.09
CA TYR A 53 2.40 -3.88 16.04
C TYR A 53 2.61 -3.49 14.58
N VAL A 54 1.92 -2.47 14.10
CA VAL A 54 2.05 -1.94 12.74
C VAL A 54 2.97 -0.73 12.75
N ILE A 55 4.16 -0.87 12.19
CA ILE A 55 5.20 0.15 12.11
C ILE A 55 5.13 0.84 10.75
N GLY A 56 4.91 2.15 10.75
CA GLY A 56 4.96 3.00 9.56
C GLY A 56 6.35 3.54 9.28
N CYS A 57 6.88 3.24 8.11
CA CYS A 57 8.21 3.65 7.70
C CYS A 57 8.17 4.67 6.56
N VAL A 58 9.06 5.66 6.63
CA VAL A 58 9.49 6.39 5.45
C VAL A 58 10.63 5.60 4.83
N HIS A 59 10.44 5.16 3.58
CA HIS A 59 11.41 4.30 2.91
C HIS A 59 12.79 4.94 2.80
N GLY A 60 13.83 4.21 3.23
CA GLY A 60 15.21 4.69 3.18
C GLY A 60 15.54 5.75 4.24
N SER A 61 14.70 5.89 5.28
CA SER A 61 14.96 6.79 6.42
C SER A 61 15.59 6.04 7.59
N ASP A 62 16.73 6.55 8.08
CA ASP A 62 17.36 6.05 9.31
C ASP A 62 16.45 6.21 10.54
N SER A 63 15.56 7.21 10.52
CA SER A 63 14.57 7.38 11.58
C SER A 63 13.59 6.20 11.63
N SER A 64 13.19 5.68 10.46
CA SER A 64 12.33 4.51 10.36
C SER A 64 13.06 3.23 10.72
N ARG A 65 14.35 3.10 10.38
CA ARG A 65 15.22 2.02 10.90
C ARG A 65 15.20 1.99 12.43
N ARG A 66 15.40 3.15 13.06
CA ARG A 66 15.42 3.28 14.52
C ARG A 66 14.05 3.00 15.15
N ASP A 67 12.96 3.43 14.53
CA ASP A 67 11.61 3.13 15.00
C ASP A 67 11.34 1.61 14.97
N VAL A 68 11.83 0.88 13.96
CA VAL A 68 11.79 -0.59 13.95
C VAL A 68 12.56 -1.18 15.13
N GLU A 69 13.83 -0.80 15.29
CA GLU A 69 14.70 -1.28 16.39
C GLU A 69 14.06 -1.06 17.77
N LEU A 70 13.63 0.17 18.07
CA LEU A 70 12.98 0.53 19.33
C LEU A 70 11.69 -0.26 19.57
N THR A 71 10.90 -0.52 18.54
CA THR A 71 9.67 -1.30 18.68
C THR A 71 9.96 -2.72 19.16
N PHE A 72 10.99 -3.36 18.64
CA PHE A 72 11.38 -4.70 19.08
C PHE A 72 11.95 -4.72 20.50
N GLU A 73 12.72 -3.69 20.88
CA GLU A 73 13.22 -3.53 22.24
C GLU A 73 12.07 -3.39 23.25
N GLU A 74 11.07 -2.56 22.93
CA GLU A 74 9.87 -2.38 23.75
C GLU A 74 9.05 -3.67 23.87
N ILE A 75 8.83 -4.39 22.76
CA ILE A 75 8.14 -5.70 22.77
C ILE A 75 8.89 -6.69 23.67
N SER A 76 10.21 -6.71 23.59
CA SER A 76 11.06 -7.55 24.45
C SER A 76 10.95 -7.16 25.93
N GLY A 77 10.89 -5.86 26.23
CA GLY A 77 10.68 -5.34 27.59
C GLY A 77 9.31 -5.71 28.17
N LEU A 78 8.31 -5.87 27.32
CA LEU A 78 6.97 -6.39 27.69
C LEU A 78 6.92 -7.92 27.83
N ASN A 79 8.05 -8.61 27.71
CA ASN A 79 8.15 -10.07 27.75
C ASN A 79 7.21 -10.78 26.75
N GLN A 80 7.00 -10.18 25.57
CA GLN A 80 6.20 -10.77 24.50
C GLN A 80 7.09 -11.51 23.51
N ARG A 81 6.64 -12.68 23.04
CA ARG A 81 7.37 -13.45 22.01
C ARG A 81 7.06 -12.88 20.64
N VAL A 82 8.06 -12.43 19.90
CA VAL A 82 7.86 -12.06 18.48
C VAL A 82 7.76 -13.32 17.63
N ALA A 83 6.56 -13.66 17.18
CA ALA A 83 6.37 -14.87 16.38
C ALA A 83 6.59 -14.67 14.89
N SER A 84 6.11 -13.55 14.36
CA SER A 84 6.21 -13.25 12.94
C SER A 84 6.44 -11.77 12.66
N VAL A 85 7.20 -11.51 11.60
CA VAL A 85 7.44 -10.17 11.05
C VAL A 85 6.90 -10.13 9.62
N VAL A 86 5.77 -9.46 9.45
CA VAL A 86 5.13 -9.22 8.15
C VAL A 86 5.76 -7.98 7.53
N MET A 87 6.17 -8.06 6.27
CA MET A 87 6.82 -6.93 5.58
C MET A 87 6.05 -6.56 4.32
N GLU A 88 5.97 -5.26 4.03
CA GLU A 88 5.53 -4.74 2.73
C GLU A 88 6.58 -4.99 1.64
N LEU A 89 6.82 -6.28 1.39
CA LEU A 89 7.73 -6.80 0.39
C LEU A 89 7.11 -8.05 -0.20
N CYS A 90 7.16 -8.17 -1.52
CA CYS A 90 6.96 -9.45 -2.16
C CYS A 90 8.12 -10.42 -1.88
N GLN A 91 7.84 -11.72 -2.03
CA GLN A 91 8.82 -12.80 -1.80
C GLN A 91 10.16 -12.58 -2.54
N PRO A 92 10.21 -12.18 -3.83
CA PRO A 92 11.48 -11.92 -4.51
C PRO A 92 12.31 -10.81 -3.85
N ARG A 93 11.66 -9.73 -3.40
CA ARG A 93 12.35 -8.59 -2.78
C ARG A 93 12.84 -8.92 -1.38
N LEU A 94 12.05 -9.65 -0.60
CA LEU A 94 12.46 -10.18 0.69
C LEU A 94 13.68 -11.12 0.55
N ASN A 95 13.65 -12.03 -0.44
CA ASN A 95 14.78 -12.91 -0.73
C ASN A 95 16.04 -12.15 -1.14
N TRP A 96 15.89 -11.07 -1.92
CA TRP A 96 17.02 -10.22 -2.31
C TRP A 96 17.66 -9.54 -1.09
N ILE A 97 16.85 -8.96 -0.19
CA ILE A 97 17.32 -8.34 1.06
C ILE A 97 18.06 -9.37 1.92
N ARG A 98 17.50 -10.58 2.09
CA ARG A 98 18.10 -11.66 2.87
C ARG A 98 19.47 -12.09 2.35
N ARG A 99 19.64 -12.17 1.02
CA ARG A 99 20.88 -12.71 0.40
C ARG A 99 21.99 -11.69 0.25
N LYS A 100 21.66 -10.44 -0.10
CA LYS A 100 22.66 -9.44 -0.52
C LYS A 100 22.92 -8.33 0.49
N GLY A 101 22.34 -8.41 1.69
CA GLY A 101 22.46 -7.35 2.71
C GLY A 101 21.94 -5.99 2.22
N GLY A 102 21.14 -5.98 1.15
CA GLY A 102 20.68 -4.78 0.45
C GLY A 102 21.78 -3.91 -0.15
N GLN A 103 22.87 -4.49 -0.68
CA GLN A 103 23.86 -3.70 -1.42
C GLN A 103 23.17 -2.79 -2.45
N PRO A 104 23.58 -1.52 -2.55
CA PRO A 104 22.95 -0.57 -3.47
C PRO A 104 22.99 -1.11 -4.89
N ARG A 105 21.88 -0.97 -5.61
CA ARG A 105 21.85 -1.28 -7.04
C ARG A 105 22.92 -0.43 -7.73
N LYS A 106 23.79 -1.07 -8.53
CA LYS A 106 24.74 -0.34 -9.38
C LYS A 106 23.95 0.64 -10.25
N LEU A 107 24.46 1.86 -10.42
CA LEU A 107 23.86 2.83 -11.32
C LEU A 107 23.97 2.28 -12.75
N VAL A 108 22.85 1.92 -13.35
CA VAL A 108 22.75 1.40 -14.73
C VAL A 108 22.22 2.51 -15.65
N TRP A 109 22.77 2.65 -16.85
CA TRP A 109 22.37 3.66 -17.83
C TRP A 109 20.89 3.50 -18.25
N PRO A 110 20.16 4.60 -18.57
CA PRO A 110 18.72 4.57 -18.86
C PRO A 110 18.29 3.62 -19.99
N TRP A 111 19.09 3.51 -21.06
CA TRP A 111 18.79 2.64 -22.21
C TRP A 111 18.93 1.14 -21.87
N GLN A 112 19.87 0.78 -21.00
CA GLN A 112 20.03 -0.60 -20.50
C GLN A 112 18.86 -0.99 -19.58
N ARG A 113 18.30 -0.02 -18.84
CA ARG A 113 17.09 -0.25 -18.05
C ARG A 113 15.87 -0.45 -18.93
N TRP A 114 15.78 0.29 -20.02
CA TRP A 114 14.76 0.08 -21.04
C TRP A 114 14.83 -1.32 -21.65
N SER A 115 16.03 -1.80 -22.00
CA SER A 115 16.19 -3.17 -22.53
C SER A 115 15.84 -4.23 -21.47
N MET A 116 16.30 -4.05 -20.23
CA MET A 116 15.95 -4.96 -19.12
C MET A 116 14.45 -4.96 -18.81
N ALA A 117 13.79 -3.79 -18.87
CA ALA A 117 12.36 -3.66 -18.65
C ALA A 117 11.55 -4.36 -19.78
N LEU A 118 11.99 -4.22 -21.03
CA LEU A 118 11.40 -4.92 -22.18
C LEU A 118 11.53 -6.45 -22.04
N GLU A 119 12.71 -6.93 -21.64
CA GLU A 119 12.95 -8.36 -21.38
C GLU A 119 12.09 -8.87 -20.21
N GLN A 120 12.05 -8.15 -19.09
CA GLN A 120 11.28 -8.54 -17.90
C GLN A 120 9.77 -8.56 -18.16
N GLN A 121 9.26 -7.64 -18.96
CA GLN A 121 7.84 -7.58 -19.33
C GLN A 121 7.50 -8.46 -20.54
N ARG A 122 8.37 -9.43 -20.90
CA ARG A 122 8.18 -10.39 -21.99
C ARG A 122 7.83 -9.73 -23.33
N GLY A 123 8.46 -8.60 -23.64
CA GLY A 123 8.25 -7.85 -24.87
C GLY A 123 7.03 -6.92 -24.89
N MET A 124 6.28 -6.79 -23.79
CA MET A 124 5.19 -5.82 -23.71
C MET A 124 5.72 -4.38 -23.56
N VAL A 125 5.64 -3.60 -24.64
CA VAL A 125 6.18 -2.24 -24.72
C VAL A 125 5.56 -1.29 -23.68
N GLY A 126 4.25 -1.38 -23.45
CA GLY A 126 3.54 -0.51 -22.49
C GLY A 126 4.01 -0.64 -21.04
N PRO A 127 3.93 -1.83 -20.43
CA PRO A 127 4.47 -2.09 -19.09
C PRO A 127 5.98 -1.82 -18.98
N ALA A 128 6.76 -2.06 -20.04
CA ALA A 128 8.19 -1.76 -20.05
C ALA A 128 8.47 -0.26 -19.95
N VAL A 129 7.68 0.58 -20.62
CA VAL A 129 7.75 2.04 -20.50
C VAL A 129 7.48 2.48 -19.06
N VAL A 130 6.43 1.96 -18.43
CA VAL A 130 6.09 2.28 -17.03
C VAL A 130 7.20 1.85 -16.08
N SER A 131 7.75 0.64 -16.26
CA SER A 131 8.89 0.15 -15.48
C SER A 131 10.13 1.03 -15.63
N ALA A 132 10.45 1.46 -16.85
CA ALA A 132 11.57 2.35 -17.13
C ALA A 132 11.38 3.73 -16.49
N LEU A 133 10.19 4.31 -16.57
CA LEU A 133 9.85 5.56 -15.88
C LEU A 133 10.04 5.44 -14.37
N ILE A 134 9.42 4.43 -13.75
CA ILE A 134 9.54 4.21 -12.30
C ILE A 134 11.02 4.09 -11.91
N SER A 135 11.82 3.41 -12.73
CA SER A 135 13.25 3.25 -12.49
C SER A 135 14.03 4.57 -12.60
N VAL A 136 13.70 5.42 -13.58
CA VAL A 136 14.31 6.76 -13.73
C VAL A 136 13.90 7.66 -12.56
N LEU A 137 12.65 7.59 -12.13
CA LEU A 137 12.14 8.32 -10.97
C LEU A 137 12.82 7.86 -9.68
N GLN A 138 12.99 6.55 -9.49
CA GLN A 138 13.72 6.01 -8.34
C GLN A 138 15.17 6.49 -8.31
N ASP A 139 15.86 6.52 -9.45
CA ASP A 139 17.22 7.05 -9.55
C ASP A 139 17.27 8.54 -9.26
N PHE A 140 16.33 9.30 -9.80
CA PHE A 140 16.27 10.74 -9.60
C PHE A 140 16.00 11.08 -8.14
N VAL A 141 15.06 10.38 -7.49
CA VAL A 141 14.81 10.50 -6.06
C VAL A 141 16.05 10.10 -5.26
N GLN A 142 16.78 9.08 -5.67
CA GLN A 142 18.02 8.65 -5.02
C GLN A 142 19.17 9.65 -5.22
N ALA A 143 19.25 10.31 -6.37
CA ALA A 143 20.21 11.37 -6.67
C ALA A 143 19.90 12.65 -5.88
N LEU A 144 18.63 13.07 -5.84
CA LEU A 144 18.17 14.20 -5.01
C LEU A 144 18.34 13.94 -3.51
N ALA A 145 18.29 12.67 -3.09
CA ALA A 145 18.56 12.25 -1.73
C ALA A 145 20.05 12.40 -1.32
N MET A 146 20.92 12.92 -2.19
CA MET A 146 22.36 13.12 -1.96
C MET A 146 23.07 11.85 -1.45
N GLY A 147 22.60 10.66 -1.85
CA GLY A 147 23.20 9.39 -1.46
C GLY A 147 23.11 9.03 0.04
N ARG A 148 22.35 9.78 0.86
CA ARG A 148 22.27 9.59 2.32
C ARG A 148 21.15 8.66 2.80
N GLY A 149 20.64 7.79 1.94
CA GLY A 149 19.59 6.84 2.31
C GLY A 149 19.78 5.53 1.57
N GLU A 150 20.12 4.47 2.30
CA GLU A 150 20.13 3.14 1.73
C GLU A 150 18.69 2.64 1.61
N GLN A 151 18.21 2.45 0.37
CA GLN A 151 16.84 2.02 0.12
C GLN A 151 16.51 0.73 0.88
N GLY A 152 15.39 0.72 1.60
CA GLY A 152 14.94 -0.44 2.36
C GLY A 152 15.77 -0.75 3.60
N VAL A 153 16.43 0.25 4.19
CA VAL A 153 17.14 0.11 5.47
C VAL A 153 16.21 -0.35 6.59
N GLU A 154 14.97 0.14 6.63
CA GLU A 154 13.93 -0.25 7.57
C GLU A 154 13.57 -1.74 7.46
N PHE A 155 13.55 -2.28 6.23
CA PHE A 155 13.25 -3.68 6.00
C PHE A 155 14.45 -4.58 6.31
N ARG A 156 15.67 -4.09 6.09
CA ARG A 156 16.89 -4.79 6.51
C ARG A 156 16.95 -4.91 8.02
N GLU A 157 16.63 -3.84 8.73
CA GLU A 157 16.48 -3.86 10.18
C GLU A 157 15.39 -4.86 10.59
N GLY A 158 14.23 -4.83 9.93
CA GLY A 158 13.19 -5.83 10.16
C GLY A 158 13.67 -7.28 9.98
N VAL A 159 14.48 -7.57 8.96
CA VAL A 159 15.08 -8.90 8.75
C VAL A 159 16.08 -9.24 9.84
N HIS A 160 16.90 -8.26 10.25
CA HIS A 160 17.87 -8.41 11.33
C HIS A 160 17.17 -8.73 12.66
N GLN A 161 16.15 -7.94 13.03
CA GLN A 161 15.36 -8.14 14.23
C GLN A 161 14.60 -9.47 14.19
N ALA A 162 13.97 -9.83 13.06
CA ALA A 162 13.33 -11.13 12.93
C ALA A 162 14.30 -12.30 13.22
N LYS A 163 15.55 -12.22 12.72
CA LYS A 163 16.58 -13.21 13.02
C LYS A 163 16.98 -13.20 14.50
N LYS A 164 17.17 -12.01 15.09
CA LYS A 164 17.55 -11.82 16.50
C LYS A 164 16.52 -12.45 17.45
N TYR A 165 15.24 -12.30 17.16
CA TYR A 165 14.13 -12.81 17.98
C TYR A 165 13.61 -14.18 17.54
N GLY A 166 14.22 -14.81 16.52
CA GLY A 166 13.77 -16.11 16.01
C GLY A 166 12.38 -16.09 15.36
N ALA A 167 11.93 -14.93 14.87
CA ALA A 167 10.62 -14.74 14.28
C ALA A 167 10.56 -15.19 12.81
N ARG A 168 9.40 -15.67 12.38
CA ARG A 168 9.11 -16.01 10.98
C ARG A 168 9.02 -14.74 10.13
N LEU A 169 9.68 -14.72 8.98
CA LEU A 169 9.56 -13.64 8.01
C LEU A 169 8.44 -13.93 7.01
N VAL A 170 7.52 -12.97 6.85
CA VAL A 170 6.31 -13.14 6.02
C VAL A 170 6.25 -12.02 4.98
N PRO A 171 6.22 -12.34 3.68
CA PRO A 171 5.92 -11.34 2.65
C PRO A 171 4.44 -10.95 2.74
N GLY A 172 4.16 -9.66 2.89
CA GLY A 172 2.81 -9.14 3.03
C GLY A 172 2.25 -8.46 1.79
N ASP A 173 3.01 -8.41 0.69
CA ASP A 173 2.71 -7.55 -0.46
C ASP A 173 2.87 -8.26 -1.82
N GLN A 174 2.25 -7.69 -2.84
CA GLN A 174 2.28 -8.21 -4.21
C GLN A 174 3.58 -7.91 -4.95
N SER A 175 3.83 -8.65 -6.04
CA SER A 175 4.99 -8.42 -6.89
C SER A 175 4.98 -7.03 -7.52
N GLN A 176 6.16 -6.44 -7.71
CA GLN A 176 6.29 -5.16 -8.41
C GLN A 176 5.71 -5.22 -9.84
N ASP A 177 5.80 -6.37 -10.51
CA ASP A 177 5.22 -6.59 -11.83
C ASP A 177 3.69 -6.47 -11.82
N ALA A 178 3.03 -7.00 -10.79
CA ALA A 178 1.58 -6.86 -10.63
C ALA A 178 1.20 -5.38 -10.45
N THR A 179 1.93 -4.66 -9.61
CA THR A 179 1.73 -3.21 -9.43
C THR A 179 1.96 -2.45 -10.73
N ILE A 180 3.02 -2.74 -11.50
CA ILE A 180 3.30 -2.10 -12.79
C ILE A 180 2.17 -2.36 -13.80
N ARG A 181 1.62 -3.58 -13.84
CA ARG A 181 0.49 -3.90 -14.72
C ARG A 181 -0.77 -3.15 -14.31
N HIS A 182 -1.12 -3.11 -13.01
CA HIS A 182 -2.27 -2.33 -12.54
C HIS A 182 -2.10 -0.83 -12.82
N LEU A 183 -0.88 -0.30 -12.63
CA LEU A 183 -0.56 1.08 -12.98
C LEU A 183 -0.70 1.32 -14.48
N TYR A 184 -0.20 0.41 -15.33
CA TYR A 184 -0.35 0.50 -16.78
C TYR A 184 -1.83 0.45 -17.22
N GLU A 185 -2.65 -0.40 -16.60
CA GLU A 185 -4.09 -0.40 -16.85
C GLU A 185 -4.76 0.92 -16.50
N ALA A 186 -4.20 1.68 -15.55
CA ALA A 186 -4.62 3.04 -15.22
C ALA A 186 -4.16 4.11 -16.22
N PHE A 187 -3.44 3.76 -17.29
CA PHE A 187 -3.21 4.65 -18.43
C PHE A 187 -4.24 4.46 -19.54
N ASN A 188 -5.05 3.40 -19.49
CA ASN A 188 -6.10 3.20 -20.49
C ASN A 188 -7.25 4.18 -20.24
N VAL A 189 -7.43 5.13 -21.15
CA VAL A 189 -8.43 6.22 -21.04
C VAL A 189 -9.84 5.69 -20.80
N VAL A 190 -10.24 4.63 -21.51
CA VAL A 190 -11.59 4.08 -21.40
C VAL A 190 -11.79 3.43 -20.03
N SER A 191 -10.81 2.64 -19.57
CA SER A 191 -10.88 2.00 -18.25
C SER A 191 -10.85 3.05 -17.13
N ASN A 192 -10.09 4.14 -17.30
CA ASN A 192 -10.02 5.26 -16.35
C ASN A 192 -11.38 5.91 -16.16
N ILE A 193 -12.06 6.25 -17.25
CA ILE A 193 -13.37 6.91 -17.18
C ILE A 193 -14.40 5.99 -16.52
N GLN A 194 -14.38 4.69 -16.86
CA GLN A 194 -15.32 3.71 -16.30
C GLN A 194 -15.14 3.49 -14.79
N ARG A 195 -13.89 3.50 -14.28
CA ARG A 195 -13.60 3.24 -12.86
C ARG A 195 -13.56 4.50 -11.99
N LEU A 196 -13.48 5.69 -12.59
CA LEU A 196 -13.40 6.95 -11.87
C LEU A 196 -14.49 7.14 -10.78
N PRO A 197 -15.77 6.76 -10.99
CA PRO A 197 -16.78 6.87 -9.93
C PRO A 197 -16.42 6.06 -8.69
N ASP A 198 -15.96 4.82 -8.87
CA ASP A 198 -15.56 3.93 -7.77
C ASP A 198 -14.31 4.46 -7.06
N ASP A 199 -13.33 4.96 -7.82
CA ASP A 199 -12.10 5.54 -7.28
C ASP A 199 -12.39 6.81 -6.45
N VAL A 200 -13.28 7.68 -6.94
CA VAL A 200 -13.74 8.87 -6.22
C VAL A 200 -14.52 8.47 -4.97
N GLU A 201 -15.43 7.50 -5.06
CA GLU A 201 -16.19 7.03 -3.90
C GLU A 201 -15.27 6.46 -2.82
N ARG A 202 -14.28 5.62 -3.20
CA ARG A 202 -13.26 5.12 -2.27
C ARG A 202 -12.45 6.27 -1.67
N PHE A 203 -11.96 7.19 -2.50
CA PHE A 203 -11.20 8.35 -2.02
C PHE A 203 -12.01 9.18 -1.01
N LEU A 204 -13.27 9.51 -1.32
CA LEU A 204 -14.15 10.28 -0.46
C LEU A 204 -14.52 9.54 0.83
N ARG A 205 -14.76 8.23 0.76
CA ARG A 205 -14.95 7.40 1.96
C ARG A 205 -13.73 7.46 2.87
N ASN A 206 -12.55 7.46 2.29
CA ASN A 206 -11.29 7.55 3.03
C ASN A 206 -10.96 8.98 3.49
N LEU A 207 -11.55 10.01 2.86
CA LEU A 207 -11.45 11.42 3.25
C LEU A 207 -12.33 11.77 4.47
N LYS A 208 -13.41 11.00 4.74
CA LYS A 208 -14.26 11.17 5.93
C LYS A 208 -13.51 10.70 7.19
N TRP A 209 -12.66 11.58 7.68
CA TRP A 209 -11.63 11.37 8.69
C TRP A 209 -12.18 11.16 10.12
N PRO A 210 -11.96 10.01 10.78
CA PRO A 210 -11.76 9.99 12.24
C PRO A 210 -10.28 10.29 12.54
N ARG A 211 -10.00 10.90 13.70
CA ARG A 211 -8.65 11.28 14.18
C ARG A 211 -7.59 10.25 13.77
N GLU A 212 -6.60 10.66 12.96
CA GLU A 212 -5.48 9.81 12.56
C GLU A 212 -4.87 9.10 13.77
N ARG A 213 -4.69 7.79 13.69
CA ARG A 213 -4.00 7.03 14.75
C ARG A 213 -2.51 7.35 14.72
N VAL A 214 -1.93 7.42 13.53
CA VAL A 214 -0.59 7.93 13.27
C VAL A 214 -0.70 9.22 12.48
N SER A 215 -0.28 10.32 13.10
CA SER A 215 -0.28 11.61 12.42
C SER A 215 0.93 11.73 11.50
N PHE A 216 0.68 11.81 10.20
CA PHE A 216 1.70 11.96 9.18
C PHE A 216 2.57 13.19 9.46
N VAL A 217 1.92 14.31 9.79
CA VAL A 217 2.58 15.55 10.17
C VAL A 217 3.46 15.37 11.41
N ARG A 218 2.98 14.67 12.44
CA ARG A 218 3.79 14.43 13.66
C ARG A 218 5.02 13.57 13.39
N VAL A 219 4.90 12.54 12.55
CA VAL A 219 6.02 11.68 12.17
C VAL A 219 7.04 12.49 11.34
N LEU A 220 6.56 13.33 10.42
CA LEU A 220 7.42 14.13 9.55
C LEU A 220 8.03 15.38 10.18
N LEU A 221 7.38 15.98 11.17
CA LEU A 221 7.92 17.13 11.91
C LEU A 221 9.06 16.74 12.87
N ARG A 222 9.42 15.44 12.97
CA ARG A 222 10.70 15.04 13.59
C ARG A 222 11.85 15.65 12.78
N ARG A 223 12.86 16.20 13.47
CA ARG A 223 13.92 17.07 12.90
C ARG A 223 14.67 16.49 11.67
N SER A 224 14.60 15.17 11.43
CA SER A 224 15.26 14.48 10.31
C SER A 224 14.40 14.27 9.06
N SER A 225 13.09 14.53 9.10
CA SER A 225 12.14 13.99 8.10
C SER A 225 11.54 15.00 7.11
N LEU A 226 11.94 16.27 7.12
CA LEU A 226 11.51 17.24 6.09
C LEU A 226 12.08 16.91 4.69
N LEU A 227 13.33 16.46 4.64
CA LEU A 227 13.93 15.95 3.38
C LEU A 227 13.21 14.68 2.91
N ASP A 228 12.77 13.85 3.85
CA ASP A 228 11.99 12.64 3.57
C ASP A 228 10.58 12.98 3.04
N LEU A 229 9.91 13.99 3.61
CA LEU A 229 8.66 14.53 3.08
C LEU A 229 8.84 15.08 1.67
N PHE A 230 9.91 15.87 1.45
CA PHE A 230 10.23 16.39 0.13
C PHE A 230 10.49 15.26 -0.86
N ARG A 231 11.22 14.20 -0.48
CA ARG A 231 11.46 13.02 -1.33
C ARG A 231 10.15 12.33 -1.75
N VAL A 232 9.23 12.13 -0.80
CA VAL A 232 7.93 11.49 -1.05
C VAL A 232 7.08 12.37 -1.98
N MET A 233 6.94 13.66 -1.67
CA MET A 233 6.13 14.60 -2.46
C MET A 233 6.73 14.86 -3.85
N ALA A 234 8.05 15.02 -3.95
CA ALA A 234 8.74 15.22 -5.21
C ALA A 234 8.56 14.01 -6.13
N SER A 235 8.64 12.78 -5.60
CA SER A 235 8.45 11.57 -6.42
C SER A 235 7.04 11.50 -7.03
N GLY A 236 6.00 11.78 -6.25
CA GLY A 236 4.62 11.79 -6.73
C GLY A 236 4.34 12.94 -7.71
N PHE A 237 4.88 14.12 -7.44
CA PHE A 237 4.76 15.28 -8.33
C PHE A 237 5.50 15.06 -9.66
N LEU A 238 6.72 14.51 -9.63
CA LEU A 238 7.51 14.21 -10.83
C LEU A 238 6.91 13.07 -11.64
N LEU A 239 6.39 12.03 -10.96
CA LEU A 239 5.56 11.02 -11.59
C LEU A 239 4.44 11.72 -12.34
N SER A 240 3.61 12.50 -11.66
CA SER A 240 2.46 13.23 -12.23
C SER A 240 2.85 14.17 -13.39
N ALA A 241 4.02 14.82 -13.31
CA ALA A 241 4.51 15.73 -14.34
C ALA A 241 5.05 15.02 -15.59
N LEU A 242 5.69 13.86 -15.44
CA LEU A 242 6.24 13.06 -16.55
C LEU A 242 5.19 12.17 -17.21
N THR A 243 4.19 11.79 -16.44
CA THR A 243 3.12 10.89 -16.82
C THR A 243 2.14 11.52 -17.80
N VAL A 244 1.80 12.79 -17.65
CA VAL A 244 0.88 13.50 -18.57
C VAL A 244 1.45 13.61 -20.00
N PRO A 245 2.68 14.12 -20.23
CA PRO A 245 3.28 14.13 -21.57
C PRO A 245 3.40 12.75 -22.18
N LEU A 246 3.70 11.74 -21.36
CA LEU A 246 3.85 10.38 -21.84
C LEU A 246 2.53 9.71 -22.19
N ALA A 247 1.47 9.93 -21.40
CA ALA A 247 0.14 9.45 -21.75
C ALA A 247 -0.32 10.05 -23.09
N LEU A 248 -0.06 11.35 -23.30
CA LEU A 248 -0.30 12.03 -24.58
C LEU A 248 0.58 11.48 -25.72
N ALA A 249 1.84 11.12 -25.44
CA ALA A 249 2.73 10.50 -26.41
C ALA A 249 2.32 9.05 -26.77
N LEU A 250 1.90 8.25 -25.78
CA LEU A 250 1.47 6.86 -25.99
C LEU A 250 0.10 6.78 -26.67
N ASP A 251 -0.79 7.72 -26.39
CA ASP A 251 -2.09 7.81 -27.09
C ASP A 251 -1.92 8.32 -28.53
N SER A 252 -1.00 9.27 -28.76
CA SER A 252 -0.69 9.72 -30.13
C SER A 252 -0.05 8.64 -30.99
N ILE A 253 0.75 7.74 -30.41
CA ILE A 253 1.31 6.56 -31.10
C ILE A 253 0.21 5.56 -31.49
N ASN A 254 -0.89 5.46 -30.72
CA ASN A 254 -1.92 4.44 -30.93
C ASN A 254 -3.16 4.93 -31.68
N ARG A 255 -3.44 6.24 -31.78
CA ARG A 255 -4.76 6.71 -32.26
C ARG A 255 -4.81 7.84 -33.29
N ILE A 256 -3.72 8.51 -33.67
CA ILE A 256 -3.86 9.68 -34.57
C ILE A 256 -2.77 9.71 -35.66
N PRO A 257 -3.13 9.81 -36.96
CA PRO A 257 -2.20 10.28 -37.98
C PRO A 257 -1.80 11.72 -37.62
N THR A 258 -0.57 11.88 -37.16
CA THR A 258 0.11 13.13 -36.79
C THR A 258 -0.52 14.41 -37.36
N PHE A 259 -1.38 15.07 -36.56
CA PHE A 259 -1.63 16.50 -36.71
C PHE A 259 -0.46 17.22 -36.04
N SER A 260 0.65 17.35 -36.75
CA SER A 260 1.74 18.25 -36.37
C SER A 260 1.26 19.68 -36.58
N VAL A 261 0.55 20.24 -35.59
CA VAL A 261 0.30 21.69 -35.49
C VAL A 261 1.55 22.34 -34.89
N THR A 262 2.64 22.23 -35.62
CA THR A 262 3.76 23.17 -35.55
C THR A 262 3.84 23.86 -36.90
N SER A 263 2.71 24.39 -37.38
CA SER A 263 2.78 25.35 -38.47
C SER A 263 3.24 26.66 -37.85
N SER A 264 4.43 27.11 -38.23
CA SER A 264 4.90 28.49 -38.07
C SER A 264 4.04 29.51 -38.85
N ASP A 265 2.91 29.08 -39.41
CA ASP A 265 1.97 29.90 -40.15
C ASP A 265 0.95 30.56 -39.20
N PRO A 266 1.00 31.89 -39.00
CA PRO A 266 0.08 32.63 -38.14
C PRO A 266 -1.39 32.53 -38.58
N ARG A 267 -1.68 32.05 -39.80
CA ARG A 267 -3.06 31.84 -40.28
C ARG A 267 -3.74 30.60 -39.71
N VAL A 268 -2.97 29.62 -39.25
CA VAL A 268 -3.52 28.39 -38.63
C VAL A 268 -3.87 28.64 -37.16
N ALA A 269 -3.14 29.55 -36.49
CA ALA A 269 -3.43 29.96 -35.12
C ALA A 269 -4.79 30.66 -34.96
N SER A 270 -5.32 31.31 -36.00
CA SER A 270 -6.63 31.96 -35.97
C SER A 270 -7.82 31.02 -36.19
N PHE A 271 -7.59 29.74 -36.50
CA PHE A 271 -8.65 28.77 -36.75
C PHE A 271 -9.09 27.97 -35.51
N VAL A 272 -8.39 28.11 -34.38
CA VAL A 272 -8.81 27.50 -33.13
C VAL A 272 -9.75 28.46 -32.40
N PRO A 273 -11.04 28.12 -32.25
CA PRO A 273 -11.98 28.98 -31.53
C PRO A 273 -11.49 29.24 -30.10
N PRO A 274 -11.66 30.46 -29.55
CA PRO A 274 -11.18 30.84 -28.22
C PRO A 274 -11.62 29.97 -27.02
N GLY A 275 -12.45 28.94 -27.19
CA GLY A 275 -12.83 28.00 -26.11
C GLY A 275 -12.27 26.58 -26.25
N VAL A 276 -11.62 26.24 -27.37
CA VAL A 276 -11.12 24.86 -27.60
C VAL A 276 -9.90 24.57 -26.73
N MET A 277 -8.99 25.54 -26.56
CA MET A 277 -7.82 25.37 -25.71
C MET A 277 -8.20 25.27 -24.23
N ASP A 278 -9.16 26.07 -23.77
CA ASP A 278 -9.67 26.00 -22.39
C ASP A 278 -10.35 24.66 -22.11
N SER A 279 -11.15 24.17 -23.07
CA SER A 279 -11.79 22.85 -22.98
C SER A 279 -10.76 21.72 -22.94
N LEU A 280 -9.73 21.80 -23.79
CA LEU A 280 -8.65 20.82 -23.82
C LEU A 280 -7.86 20.82 -22.50
N GLN A 281 -7.55 22.00 -21.96
CA GLN A 281 -6.86 22.14 -20.69
C GLN A 281 -7.69 21.55 -19.54
N LEU A 282 -9.01 21.80 -19.51
CA LEU A 282 -9.90 21.22 -18.51
C LEU A 282 -9.92 19.69 -18.60
N VAL A 283 -9.97 19.13 -19.81
CA VAL A 283 -9.91 17.67 -20.03
C VAL A 283 -8.58 17.09 -19.55
N ILE A 284 -7.45 17.75 -19.85
CA ILE A 284 -6.12 17.32 -19.40
C ILE A 284 -6.04 17.34 -17.86
N VAL A 285 -6.51 18.41 -17.22
CA VAL A 285 -6.53 18.51 -15.75
C VAL A 285 -7.41 17.44 -15.13
N GLY A 286 -8.62 17.22 -15.66
CA GLY A 286 -9.54 16.18 -15.20
C GLY A 286 -8.95 14.78 -15.35
N PHE A 287 -8.30 14.50 -16.47
CA PHE A 287 -7.63 13.23 -16.72
C PHE A 287 -6.45 13.01 -15.77
N THR A 288 -5.64 14.05 -15.54
CA THR A 288 -4.51 14.01 -14.61
C THR A 288 -4.98 13.71 -13.18
N PHE A 289 -6.07 14.35 -12.75
CA PHE A 289 -6.65 14.11 -11.43
C PHE A 289 -7.23 12.70 -11.29
N SER A 290 -8.00 12.23 -12.29
CA SER A 290 -8.53 10.86 -12.36
C SER A 290 -7.41 9.83 -12.23
N TRP A 291 -6.33 10.05 -12.96
CA TRP A 291 -5.20 9.15 -12.93
C TRP A 291 -4.43 9.20 -11.60
N MET A 292 -4.22 10.38 -11.02
CA MET A 292 -3.63 10.51 -9.69
C MET A 292 -4.45 9.74 -8.65
N LEU A 293 -5.78 9.81 -8.71
CA LEU A 293 -6.65 9.03 -7.83
C LEU A 293 -6.47 7.52 -8.02
N ARG A 294 -6.41 7.04 -9.27
CA ARG A 294 -6.13 5.61 -9.55
C ARG A 294 -4.77 5.17 -9.08
N PHE A 295 -3.76 6.01 -9.27
CA PHE A 295 -2.40 5.76 -8.79
C PHE A 295 -2.37 5.63 -7.27
N LEU A 296 -3.04 6.53 -6.55
CA LEU A 296 -3.18 6.46 -5.10
C LEU A 296 -3.97 5.21 -4.67
N ASN A 297 -5.01 4.83 -5.40
CA ASN A 297 -5.80 3.63 -5.10
C ASN A 297 -4.97 2.36 -5.24
N ALA A 298 -4.24 2.20 -6.35
CA ALA A 298 -3.39 1.04 -6.60
C ALA A 298 -2.17 0.97 -5.65
N LEU A 299 -1.57 2.10 -5.31
CA LEU A 299 -0.37 2.11 -4.45
C LEU A 299 -0.67 2.07 -2.97
N ILE A 300 -1.82 2.58 -2.51
CA ILE A 300 -2.14 2.67 -1.09
C ILE A 300 -3.24 1.67 -0.75
N TYR A 301 -4.45 1.86 -1.26
CA TYR A 301 -5.63 1.12 -0.80
C TYR A 301 -5.59 -0.37 -1.14
N GLU A 302 -5.25 -0.74 -2.38
CA GLU A 302 -5.12 -2.16 -2.75
C GLU A 302 -4.05 -2.87 -1.92
N ARG A 303 -2.97 -2.16 -1.60
CA ARG A 303 -1.86 -2.71 -0.81
C ARG A 303 -2.18 -2.77 0.68
N ASP A 304 -3.01 -1.84 1.19
CA ASP A 304 -3.54 -1.91 2.56
C ASP A 304 -4.33 -3.20 2.78
N GLU A 305 -5.18 -3.59 1.81
CA GLU A 305 -5.97 -4.83 1.89
C GLU A 305 -5.08 -6.07 1.87
N LEU A 306 -4.08 -6.12 0.98
CA LEU A 306 -3.13 -7.23 0.91
C LEU A 306 -2.31 -7.39 2.20
N LEU A 307 -1.80 -6.26 2.73
CA LEU A 307 -1.07 -6.23 3.99
C LEU A 307 -1.96 -6.66 5.15
N PHE A 308 -3.18 -6.12 5.21
CA PHE A 308 -4.17 -6.48 6.22
C PHE A 308 -4.47 -7.98 6.18
N HIS A 309 -4.79 -8.55 5.02
CA HIS A 309 -5.05 -9.99 4.90
C HIS A 309 -3.85 -10.85 5.30
N SER A 310 -2.63 -10.39 4.99
CA SER A 310 -1.41 -11.08 5.42
C SER A 310 -1.26 -11.05 6.94
N ILE A 311 -1.51 -9.91 7.58
CA ILE A 311 -1.52 -9.77 9.05
C ILE A 311 -2.60 -10.68 9.66
N VAL A 312 -3.83 -10.66 9.13
CA VAL A 312 -4.94 -11.49 9.63
C VAL A 312 -4.63 -12.98 9.55
N ARG A 313 -4.00 -13.41 8.44
CA ARG A 313 -3.56 -14.80 8.28
C ARG A 313 -2.56 -15.20 9.37
N GLU A 314 -1.57 -14.35 9.66
CA GLU A 314 -0.59 -14.63 10.70
C GLU A 314 -1.21 -14.60 12.09
N VAL A 315 -2.16 -13.68 12.36
CA VAL A 315 -2.91 -13.67 13.62
C VAL A 315 -3.66 -14.99 13.79
N SER A 316 -4.39 -15.42 12.76
CA SER A 316 -5.15 -16.68 12.81
C SER A 316 -4.24 -17.89 13.08
N PHE A 317 -3.07 -17.93 12.43
CA PHE A 317 -2.07 -18.98 12.61
C PHE A 317 -1.47 -18.99 14.04
N GLU A 318 -1.13 -17.81 14.57
CA GLU A 318 -0.54 -17.71 15.91
C GLU A 318 -1.60 -17.85 17.02
N THR A 319 -2.85 -17.41 16.84
CA THR A 319 -3.93 -17.64 17.81
C THR A 319 -4.14 -19.13 18.08
N PHE A 320 -4.08 -19.96 17.03
CA PHE A 320 -4.14 -21.41 17.16
C PHE A 320 -2.92 -21.99 17.91
N SER A 321 -1.74 -21.42 17.66
CA SER A 321 -0.48 -21.87 18.28
C SER A 321 -0.31 -21.41 19.73
N CYS A 322 -0.86 -20.24 20.08
CA CYS A 322 -0.71 -19.56 21.37
C CYS A 322 -1.67 -20.05 22.44
N HIS A 323 -2.74 -20.79 22.11
CA HIS A 323 -3.63 -21.41 23.10
C HIS A 323 -2.90 -22.32 24.11
N ARG A 324 -1.63 -22.69 23.83
CA ARG A 324 -0.80 -23.54 24.69
C ARG A 324 0.28 -22.78 25.50
N SER A 325 0.40 -21.47 25.33
CA SER A 325 1.47 -20.65 25.91
C SER A 325 0.89 -19.56 26.80
N GLU A 326 1.39 -19.43 28.03
CA GLU A 326 1.04 -18.31 28.93
C GLU A 326 1.61 -16.96 28.45
N GLN A 327 2.58 -16.99 27.53
CA GLN A 327 3.23 -15.79 27.00
C GLN A 327 2.44 -15.18 25.84
N GLU A 328 2.16 -13.86 25.91
CA GLU A 328 1.61 -13.09 24.80
C GLU A 328 2.54 -13.13 23.58
N CYS A 329 1.93 -13.21 22.40
CA CYS A 329 2.60 -13.27 21.12
C CYS A 329 2.47 -11.97 20.36
N ALA A 330 3.59 -11.47 19.86
CA ALA A 330 3.67 -10.27 19.05
C ALA A 330 3.82 -10.62 17.56
N ILE A 331 2.99 -9.99 16.73
CA ILE A 331 3.14 -9.94 15.28
C ILE A 331 3.56 -8.52 14.92
N VAL A 332 4.67 -8.37 14.21
CA VAL A 332 5.18 -7.05 13.82
C VAL A 332 5.00 -6.87 12.32
N ALA A 333 4.21 -5.89 11.91
CA ALA A 333 4.04 -5.51 10.51
C ALA A 333 4.89 -4.27 10.20
N ILE A 334 5.78 -4.35 9.21
CA ILE A 334 6.62 -3.24 8.75
C ILE A 334 6.14 -2.83 7.37
N CYS A 335 5.62 -1.62 7.26
CA CYS A 335 5.05 -1.08 6.03
C CYS A 335 5.35 0.42 5.89
N GLY A 336 5.14 0.96 4.70
CA GLY A 336 5.20 2.38 4.41
C GLY A 336 4.21 3.14 5.27
N LEU A 337 4.60 4.35 5.67
CA LEU A 337 3.83 5.19 6.61
C LEU A 337 2.37 5.42 6.18
N ASN A 338 2.12 5.47 4.86
CA ASN A 338 0.79 5.68 4.30
C ASN A 338 -0.17 4.50 4.51
N HIS A 339 0.36 3.30 4.79
CA HIS A 339 -0.44 2.08 4.94
C HIS A 339 -1.00 1.88 6.35
N VAL A 340 -0.36 2.46 7.36
CA VAL A 340 -0.66 2.18 8.78
C VAL A 340 -2.12 2.50 9.14
N ASN A 341 -2.59 3.69 8.76
CA ASN A 341 -3.96 4.11 9.04
C ASN A 341 -4.99 3.28 8.24
N GLY A 342 -4.64 2.86 7.02
CA GLY A 342 -5.48 2.00 6.19
C GLY A 342 -5.66 0.61 6.80
N ILE A 343 -4.55 -0.01 7.22
CA ILE A 343 -4.54 -1.30 7.93
C ILE A 343 -5.35 -1.21 9.23
N ALA A 344 -5.16 -0.16 10.03
CA ALA A 344 -5.90 -0.01 11.29
C ALA A 344 -7.42 0.16 11.05
N ARG A 345 -7.82 0.85 9.99
CA ARG A 345 -9.23 0.98 9.60
C ARG A 345 -9.83 -0.35 9.13
N LEU A 346 -9.08 -1.11 8.32
CA LEU A 346 -9.50 -2.46 7.90
C LEU A 346 -9.63 -3.39 9.10
N TRP A 347 -8.71 -3.30 10.06
CA TRP A 347 -8.79 -4.01 11.33
C TRP A 347 -10.07 -3.70 12.10
N GLU A 348 -10.48 -2.45 12.21
CA GLU A 348 -11.71 -2.08 12.91
C GLU A 348 -12.99 -2.53 12.19
N SER A 349 -12.99 -2.47 10.86
CA SER A 349 -14.19 -2.65 10.04
C SER A 349 -14.42 -4.09 9.56
N GLN A 350 -13.35 -4.82 9.22
CA GLN A 350 -13.45 -6.11 8.52
C GLN A 350 -13.04 -7.32 9.36
N TRP A 351 -12.30 -7.11 10.45
CA TRP A 351 -11.79 -8.21 11.29
C TRP A 351 -12.88 -9.21 11.71
N LYS A 352 -14.06 -8.70 12.10
CA LYS A 352 -15.20 -9.53 12.49
C LYS A 352 -15.75 -10.42 11.37
N LEU A 353 -15.78 -9.91 10.14
CA LEU A 353 -16.36 -10.63 9.01
C LEU A 353 -15.47 -11.81 8.62
N LEU A 354 -14.15 -11.62 8.69
CA LEU A 354 -13.18 -12.66 8.37
C LEU A 354 -13.19 -13.80 9.40
N HIS A 355 -13.43 -13.51 10.67
CA HIS A 355 -13.55 -14.55 11.70
C HIS A 355 -14.77 -15.46 11.45
N ILE A 356 -15.94 -14.87 11.18
CA ILE A 356 -17.19 -15.60 10.92
C ILE A 356 -17.03 -16.52 9.69
N LEU A 357 -16.32 -16.06 8.66
CA LEU A 357 -16.09 -16.86 7.45
C LEU A 357 -15.11 -18.01 7.72
N ASN A 358 -14.08 -17.81 8.54
CA ASN A 358 -13.13 -18.85 8.89
C ASN A 358 -13.75 -19.93 9.80
N GLU A 359 -14.60 -19.56 10.75
CA GLU A 359 -15.32 -20.54 11.59
C GLU A 359 -16.20 -21.46 10.73
N LYS A 360 -16.98 -20.90 9.80
CA LYS A 360 -17.82 -21.70 8.89
C LYS A 360 -17.02 -22.66 8.02
N VAL A 361 -15.87 -22.23 7.50
CA VAL A 361 -15.00 -23.09 6.68
C VAL A 361 -14.38 -24.22 7.50
N LEU A 362 -14.13 -24.01 8.79
CA LEU A 362 -13.62 -25.05 9.69
C LEU A 362 -14.72 -26.03 10.13
N GLU A 363 -15.94 -25.55 10.39
CA GLU A 363 -17.10 -26.40 10.67
C GLU A 363 -17.46 -27.30 9.47
N ASP A 364 -17.45 -26.75 8.25
CA ASP A 364 -17.74 -27.52 7.03
C ASP A 364 -16.67 -28.59 6.72
N LYS A 365 -15.43 -28.42 7.21
CA LYS A 365 -14.35 -29.42 7.05
C LYS A 365 -14.28 -30.43 8.18
N GLY A 366 -14.77 -30.10 9.36
CA GLY A 366 -14.85 -31.03 10.51
C GLY A 366 -15.99 -32.04 10.40
N GLY A 367 -16.97 -31.81 9.53
CA GLY A 367 -18.12 -32.70 9.33
C GLY A 367 -17.92 -33.89 8.38
N THR A 368 -16.73 -34.04 7.78
CA THR A 368 -16.47 -35.10 6.78
C THR A 368 -15.58 -36.25 7.24
N ASP A 369 -15.08 -36.23 8.49
CA ASP A 369 -14.19 -37.28 9.01
C ASP A 369 -14.91 -38.35 9.87
N ASP A 370 -16.25 -38.28 10.00
CA ASP A 370 -17.08 -39.28 10.70
C ASP A 370 -18.02 -40.07 9.75
N ALA A 371 -17.55 -40.43 8.55
CA ALA A 371 -18.28 -41.31 7.61
C ALA A 371 -17.45 -42.49 7.10
#